data_AF-A0A523SI93-F1
#
_entry.id   AF-A0A523SI93-F1
#
_cell.length_a   1.000
_cell.length_b   1.000
_cell.length_c   1.000
_cell.angle_alpha   90.00
_cell.angle_beta   90.00
_cell.angle_gamma   90.00
#
_symmetry.space_group_name_H-M   'P 1'
#
loop_
_entity.id
_entity.type
_entity.pdbx_description
1 polymer ?
#
loop_
_entity_poly.entity_id
_entity_poly.type
_entity_poly.pdbx_seq_one_letter_code
_entity_poly.pdbx_strand_id
1 'polypeptide(L)'
;MSKILTQKRLVFGIVILAVCLLIVAFVAARSYISCQIEKYAANVEITSITLRAVSLTEVTVDVTVRVENPNPIGATVDRIAYDIYFQENDEWVYLGKADRTEDITIGSNDSASLNISNEIETLSIIEMLLEAVRQWGAVNLKVNGSVWIKIGPVSIGVPFETIRALSAWP
;
A
#
# COMPACT_ATOMS: atom_id res chain seq x y z
N MET A 1 26.02 10.92 59.94
CA MET A 1 26.24 10.13 58.70
C MET A 1 24.97 9.48 58.13
N SER A 2 24.02 9.01 58.96
CA SER A 2 22.76 8.34 58.53
C SER A 2 21.82 9.19 57.64
N LYS A 3 21.62 10.48 57.94
CA LYS A 3 20.65 11.34 57.18
C LYS A 3 21.02 11.56 55.70
N ILE A 4 22.31 11.57 55.37
CA ILE A 4 22.81 11.80 54.01
C ILE A 4 22.56 10.59 53.11
N LEU A 5 22.65 9.35 53.63
CA LEU A 5 22.33 8.14 52.88
C LEU A 5 20.83 8.03 52.57
N THR A 6 19.97 8.40 53.52
CA THR A 6 18.51 8.39 53.33
C THR A 6 18.06 9.42 52.30
N GLN A 7 18.66 10.61 52.30
CA GLN A 7 18.37 11.66 51.31
C GLN A 7 18.78 11.24 49.89
N LYS A 8 19.94 10.62 49.72
CA LYS A 8 20.40 10.09 48.42
C LYS A 8 19.49 8.98 47.88
N ARG A 9 19.02 8.07 48.73
CA ARG A 9 18.06 7.01 48.35
C ARG A 9 16.70 7.58 47.92
N LEU A 10 16.23 8.62 48.61
CA LEU A 10 14.97 9.29 48.28
C LEU A 10 15.06 10.02 46.93
N VAL A 11 16.14 10.75 46.68
CA VAL A 11 16.38 11.43 45.39
C VAL A 11 16.49 10.42 44.25
N PHE A 12 17.21 9.32 44.46
CA PHE A 12 17.34 8.26 43.45
C PHE A 12 15.99 7.61 43.11
N GLY A 13 15.14 7.36 44.12
CA GLY A 13 13.78 6.86 43.92
C GLY A 13 12.89 7.82 43.11
N ILE A 14 12.98 9.13 43.39
CA ILE A 14 12.24 10.15 42.63
C ILE A 14 12.70 10.22 41.17
N VAL A 15 14.01 10.13 40.93
CA VAL A 15 14.57 10.14 39.57
C VAL A 15 14.10 8.91 38.78
N ILE A 16 14.13 7.71 39.37
CA ILE A 16 13.60 6.50 38.72
C ILE A 16 12.12 6.65 38.41
N LEU A 17 11.31 7.13 39.36
CA LEU A 17 9.88 7.34 39.15
C LEU A 17 9.62 8.33 38.01
N ALA A 18 10.35 9.44 37.95
CA ALA A 18 10.23 10.43 36.88
C ALA A 18 10.61 9.85 35.51
N VAL A 19 11.67 9.04 35.45
CA VAL A 19 12.08 8.34 34.22
C VAL A 19 11.02 7.33 33.79
N CYS A 20 10.45 6.55 34.71
CA CYS A 20 9.36 5.63 34.41
C CYS A 20 8.13 6.36 33.87
N LEU A 21 7.75 7.50 34.46
CA LEU A 21 6.62 8.32 33.98
C LEU A 21 6.88 8.86 32.57
N LEU A 22 8.11 9.30 32.28
CA LEU A 22 8.50 9.75 30.93
C LEU A 22 8.40 8.63 29.90
N ILE A 23 8.84 7.42 30.24
CA ILE A 23 8.73 6.25 29.35
C ILE A 23 7.27 5.92 29.07
N VAL A 24 6.42 5.87 30.12
CA VAL A 24 4.98 5.61 29.97
C VAL A 24 4.31 6.67 29.09
N ALA A 25 4.61 7.95 29.33
CA ALA A 25 4.08 9.05 28.51
C ALA A 25 4.51 8.93 27.04
N PHE A 26 5.77 8.54 26.77
CA PHE A 26 6.27 8.37 25.41
C PHE A 26 5.59 7.21 24.67
N VAL A 27 5.38 6.08 25.35
CA VAL A 27 4.67 4.92 24.80
C VAL A 27 3.20 5.27 24.54
N ALA A 28 2.53 5.91 25.50
CA ALA A 28 1.13 6.32 25.35
C ALA A 28 0.95 7.34 24.21
N ALA A 29 1.87 8.29 24.07
CA ALA A 29 1.85 9.27 22.98
C ALA A 29 2.02 8.60 21.61
N ARG A 30 2.93 7.61 21.49
CA ARG A 30 3.10 6.83 20.25
C ARG A 30 1.79 6.14 19.84
N SER A 31 1.16 5.42 20.77
CA SER A 31 -0.11 4.73 20.50
C SER A 31 -1.24 5.69 20.12
N TYR A 32 -1.32 6.85 20.78
CA TYR A 32 -2.30 7.88 20.45
C TYR A 32 -2.08 8.47 19.04
N ILE A 33 -0.84 8.78 18.70
CA ILE A 33 -0.48 9.34 17.38
C ILE A 33 -0.74 8.31 16.27
N SER A 34 -0.39 7.04 16.46
CA SER A 34 -0.64 5.98 15.48
C SER A 34 -2.13 5.83 15.15
N CYS A 35 -3.01 5.87 16.16
CA CYS A 35 -4.45 5.77 15.98
C CYS A 35 -5.03 6.96 15.19
N GLN A 36 -4.52 8.18 15.43
CA GLN A 36 -4.97 9.36 14.69
C GLN A 36 -4.49 9.36 13.24
N ILE A 37 -3.26 8.89 12.98
CA ILE A 37 -2.70 8.83 11.62
C ILE A 37 -3.47 7.81 10.76
N GLU A 38 -3.81 6.65 11.33
CA GLU A 38 -4.55 5.60 10.61
C GLU A 38 -5.92 6.08 10.12
N LYS A 39 -6.61 6.91 10.90
CA LYS A 39 -7.94 7.47 10.53
C LYS A 39 -7.91 8.37 9.29
N TYR A 40 -6.79 9.07 9.08
CA TYR A 40 -6.63 10.06 8.01
C TYR A 40 -5.74 9.56 6.87
N ALA A 41 -5.27 8.31 6.97
CA ALA A 41 -4.55 7.64 5.91
C ALA A 41 -5.52 7.39 4.74
N ALA A 42 -5.13 7.81 3.54
CA ALA A 42 -5.87 7.43 2.35
C ALA A 42 -5.85 5.92 2.19
N ASN A 43 -6.97 5.36 1.74
CA ASN A 43 -7.10 3.93 1.47
C ASN A 43 -6.95 3.70 -0.03
N VAL A 44 -6.18 2.68 -0.42
CA VAL A 44 -5.93 2.34 -1.82
C VAL A 44 -6.31 0.87 -2.02
N GLU A 45 -7.22 0.63 -2.95
CA GLU A 45 -7.71 -0.70 -3.28
C GLU A 45 -7.64 -0.95 -4.78
N ILE A 46 -7.24 -2.17 -5.18
CA ILE A 46 -7.38 -2.60 -6.56
C ILE A 46 -8.77 -3.21 -6.76
N THR A 47 -9.59 -2.54 -7.55
CA THR A 47 -10.97 -2.95 -7.78
C THR A 47 -11.10 -3.93 -8.95
N SER A 48 -10.23 -3.83 -9.96
CA SER A 48 -10.24 -4.76 -11.10
C SER A 48 -8.87 -4.92 -11.72
N ILE A 49 -8.62 -6.11 -12.27
CA ILE A 49 -7.50 -6.39 -13.16
C ILE A 49 -8.09 -7.09 -14.39
N THR A 50 -7.91 -6.51 -15.56
CA THR A 50 -8.44 -7.05 -16.82
C THR A 50 -7.37 -7.13 -17.88
N LEU A 51 -7.30 -8.27 -18.57
CA LEU A 51 -6.39 -8.50 -19.68
C LEU A 51 -7.08 -8.15 -20.99
N ARG A 52 -6.41 -7.36 -21.84
CA ARG A 52 -6.87 -7.00 -23.18
C ARG A 52 -5.77 -7.33 -24.18
N ALA A 53 -6.02 -8.30 -25.05
CA ALA A 53 -5.11 -8.57 -26.16
C ALA A 53 -5.21 -7.45 -27.19
N VAL A 54 -4.09 -6.81 -27.51
CA VAL A 54 -4.02 -5.73 -28.51
C VAL A 54 -3.40 -6.25 -29.80
N SER A 55 -2.46 -7.19 -29.72
CA SER A 55 -1.89 -7.89 -30.87
C SER A 55 -1.41 -9.31 -30.51
N LEU A 56 -0.81 -10.02 -31.47
CA LEU A 56 -0.16 -11.32 -31.25
C LEU A 56 1.08 -11.22 -30.33
N THR A 57 1.64 -10.01 -30.18
CA THR A 57 2.89 -9.75 -29.47
C THR A 57 2.75 -8.69 -28.37
N GLU A 58 1.56 -8.15 -28.14
CA GLU A 58 1.29 -7.18 -27.08
C GLU A 58 -0.04 -7.49 -26.40
N VAL A 59 0.02 -7.60 -25.08
CA VAL A 59 -1.15 -7.71 -24.21
C VAL A 59 -1.11 -6.54 -23.25
N THR A 60 -2.23 -5.83 -23.17
CA THR A 60 -2.43 -4.75 -22.24
C THR A 60 -3.14 -5.27 -21.00
N VAL A 61 -2.64 -4.88 -19.83
CA VAL A 61 -3.28 -5.12 -18.55
C VAL A 61 -3.81 -3.81 -18.03
N ASP A 62 -5.14 -3.75 -17.92
CA ASP A 62 -5.88 -2.64 -17.34
C ASP A 62 -6.09 -2.93 -15.85
N VAL A 63 -5.49 -2.10 -14.99
CA VAL A 63 -5.66 -2.17 -13.54
C VAL A 63 -6.46 -0.96 -13.09
N THR A 64 -7.61 -1.20 -12.46
CA THR A 64 -8.38 -0.13 -11.83
C THR A 64 -8.02 -0.05 -10.35
N VAL A 65 -7.51 1.11 -9.96
CA VAL A 65 -7.14 1.44 -8.58
C VAL A 65 -8.13 2.47 -8.06
N ARG A 66 -8.80 2.17 -6.95
CA ARG A 66 -9.65 3.10 -6.23
C ARG A 66 -8.86 3.70 -5.06
N VAL A 67 -8.80 5.01 -5.02
CA VAL A 67 -8.16 5.78 -3.95
C VAL A 67 -9.26 6.53 -3.20
N GLU A 68 -9.34 6.32 -1.90
CA GLU A 68 -10.30 6.98 -1.00
C GLU A 68 -9.56 7.97 -0.11
N ASN A 69 -10.02 9.21 -0.10
CA ASN A 69 -9.50 10.28 0.73
C ASN A 69 -10.46 10.54 1.91
N PRO A 70 -10.22 9.97 3.11
CA PRO A 70 -11.04 10.23 4.29
C PRO A 70 -10.79 11.61 4.89
N ASN A 71 -9.89 12.41 4.31
CA ASN A 71 -9.55 13.72 4.86
C ASN A 71 -10.63 14.74 4.53
N PRO A 72 -10.90 15.69 5.46
CA PRO A 72 -11.77 16.82 5.20
C PRO A 72 -11.17 17.84 4.21
N ILE A 73 -9.95 17.60 3.74
CA ILE A 73 -9.19 18.43 2.80
C ILE A 73 -8.98 17.60 1.53
N GLY A 74 -9.13 18.23 0.36
CA GLY A 74 -8.87 17.57 -0.92
C GLY A 74 -7.41 17.13 -1.07
N ALA A 75 -7.19 16.13 -1.92
CA ALA A 75 -5.90 15.54 -2.18
C ALA A 75 -5.70 15.34 -3.69
N THR A 76 -4.47 15.20 -4.14
CA THR A 76 -4.16 14.92 -5.55
C THR A 76 -3.32 13.66 -5.65
N VAL A 77 -3.70 12.70 -6.48
CA VAL A 77 -2.84 11.58 -6.85
C VAL A 77 -1.81 12.09 -7.85
N ASP A 78 -0.54 12.09 -7.45
CA ASP A 78 0.59 12.65 -8.21
C ASP A 78 1.35 11.56 -8.98
N ARG A 79 1.47 10.37 -8.38
CA ARG A 79 2.14 9.24 -9.00
C ARG A 79 1.57 7.94 -8.50
N ILE A 80 1.57 6.94 -9.36
CA ILE A 80 1.29 5.56 -9.02
C ILE A 80 2.33 4.66 -9.69
N ALA A 81 2.91 3.77 -8.89
CA ALA A 81 3.85 2.78 -9.40
C ALA A 81 3.58 1.44 -8.73
N TYR A 82 3.60 0.37 -9.52
CA TYR A 82 3.38 -0.99 -9.03
C TYR A 82 3.99 -2.02 -9.97
N ASP A 83 4.26 -3.19 -9.40
CA ASP A 83 4.67 -4.38 -10.11
C ASP A 83 3.54 -5.42 -10.08
N ILE A 84 3.43 -6.18 -11.16
CA ILE A 84 2.46 -7.26 -11.34
C ILE A 84 3.24 -8.57 -11.39
N TYR A 85 2.75 -9.57 -10.67
CA TYR A 85 3.28 -10.93 -10.63
C TYR A 85 2.15 -11.93 -10.83
N PHE A 86 2.46 -13.11 -11.35
CA PHE A 86 1.58 -14.28 -11.27
C PHE A 86 2.20 -15.36 -10.39
N GLN A 87 1.35 -16.23 -9.85
CA GLN A 87 1.79 -17.38 -9.09
C GLN A 87 2.04 -18.57 -10.03
N GLU A 88 3.27 -19.07 -10.04
CA GLU A 88 3.64 -20.35 -10.65
C GLU A 88 4.12 -21.27 -9.53
N ASN A 89 3.40 -22.36 -9.29
CA ASN A 89 3.60 -23.20 -8.10
C ASN A 89 3.59 -22.37 -6.79
N ASP A 90 4.71 -22.27 -6.08
CA ASP A 90 4.88 -21.51 -4.84
C ASP A 90 5.71 -20.22 -5.02
N GLU A 91 6.02 -19.84 -6.27
CA GLU A 91 6.84 -18.68 -6.59
C GLU A 91 6.03 -17.56 -7.28
N TRP A 92 6.44 -16.31 -7.05
CA TRP A 92 5.87 -15.14 -7.70
C TRP A 92 6.74 -14.75 -8.90
N VAL A 93 6.24 -15.00 -10.10
CA VAL A 93 6.92 -14.69 -11.35
C VAL A 93 6.50 -13.30 -11.81
N TYR A 94 7.48 -12.45 -12.11
CA TYR A 94 7.25 -11.07 -12.54
C TYR A 94 6.59 -11.03 -13.93
N LEU A 95 5.50 -10.27 -14.06
CA LEU A 95 4.85 -10.00 -15.34
C LEU A 95 5.28 -8.65 -15.90
N GLY A 96 5.22 -7.60 -15.10
CA GLY A 96 5.41 -6.26 -15.60
C GLY A 96 5.31 -5.20 -14.51
N LYS A 97 5.55 -3.96 -14.89
CA LYS A 97 5.49 -2.81 -13.99
C LYS A 97 4.79 -1.63 -14.64
N ALA A 98 4.17 -0.84 -13.79
CA ALA A 98 3.57 0.44 -14.12
C ALA A 98 4.30 1.54 -13.36
N ASP A 99 4.56 2.65 -14.03
CA ASP A 99 5.00 3.90 -13.39
C ASP A 99 4.39 5.06 -14.15
N ARG A 100 3.47 5.76 -13.51
CA ARG A 100 2.66 6.82 -14.11
C ARG A 100 2.59 8.01 -13.16
N THR A 101 2.83 9.19 -13.72
CA THR A 101 2.51 10.46 -13.09
C THR A 101 1.08 10.81 -13.46
N GLU A 102 0.26 11.11 -12.46
CA GLU A 102 -1.14 11.45 -12.59
C GLU A 102 -1.37 12.84 -11.97
N ASP A 103 -2.44 13.52 -12.36
CA ASP A 103 -2.88 14.77 -11.70
C ASP A 103 -4.38 14.69 -11.45
N ILE A 104 -4.76 13.71 -10.62
CA ILE A 104 -6.17 13.42 -10.32
C ILE A 104 -6.51 13.97 -8.95
N THR A 105 -7.37 14.98 -8.94
CA THR A 105 -7.86 15.58 -7.70
C THR A 105 -9.00 14.74 -7.11
N ILE A 106 -8.86 14.39 -5.83
CA ILE A 106 -9.85 13.73 -5.00
C ILE A 106 -10.43 14.74 -4.02
N GLY A 107 -11.76 14.82 -3.97
CA GLY A 107 -12.48 15.69 -3.04
C GLY A 107 -12.25 15.35 -1.57
N SER A 108 -12.83 16.18 -0.70
CA SER A 108 -12.90 15.94 0.74
C SER A 108 -13.87 14.80 1.04
N ASN A 109 -13.44 13.79 1.81
CA ASN A 109 -14.21 12.58 2.11
C ASN A 109 -14.76 11.88 0.85
N ASP A 110 -13.96 11.85 -0.21
CA ASP A 110 -14.37 11.36 -1.53
C ASP A 110 -13.41 10.27 -2.04
N SER A 111 -13.76 9.62 -3.15
CA SER A 111 -12.93 8.60 -3.80
C SER A 111 -12.81 8.83 -5.30
N ALA A 112 -11.66 8.46 -5.87
CA ALA A 112 -11.43 8.46 -7.31
C ALA A 112 -10.98 7.07 -7.77
N SER A 113 -11.36 6.69 -8.98
CA SER A 113 -10.89 5.47 -9.63
C SER A 113 -9.96 5.84 -10.80
N LEU A 114 -8.76 5.29 -10.77
CA LEU A 114 -7.74 5.43 -11.81
C LEU A 114 -7.69 4.13 -12.60
N ASN A 115 -7.86 4.19 -13.91
CA ASN A 115 -7.66 3.04 -14.79
C ASN A 115 -6.29 3.17 -15.47
N ILE A 116 -5.40 2.23 -15.20
CA ILE A 116 -4.02 2.27 -15.66
C ILE A 116 -3.78 1.09 -16.58
N SER A 117 -3.57 1.41 -17.85
CA SER A 117 -3.22 0.46 -18.89
C SER A 117 -1.69 0.31 -18.97
N ASN A 118 -1.20 -0.92 -18.83
CA ASN A 118 0.21 -1.24 -19.04
C ASN A 118 0.37 -2.29 -20.12
N GLU A 119 1.34 -2.08 -20.97
CA GLU A 119 1.79 -3.09 -21.92
C GLU A 119 2.73 -4.06 -21.19
N ILE A 120 2.43 -5.34 -21.29
CA ILE A 120 3.24 -6.42 -20.70
C ILE A 120 3.89 -7.23 -21.82
N GLU A 121 5.11 -7.70 -21.56
CA GLU A 121 5.82 -8.58 -22.47
C GLU A 121 5.04 -9.88 -22.72
N THR A 122 4.91 -10.25 -23.99
CA THR A 122 4.07 -11.39 -24.40
C THR A 122 4.56 -12.74 -23.88
N LEU A 123 5.87 -12.92 -23.70
CA LEU A 123 6.41 -14.18 -23.17
C LEU A 123 5.88 -14.48 -21.77
N SER A 124 5.93 -13.49 -20.87
CA SER A 124 5.44 -13.60 -19.49
C SER A 124 3.94 -13.86 -19.43
N ILE A 125 3.16 -13.31 -20.37
CA ILE A 125 1.72 -13.57 -20.46
C ILE A 125 1.44 -15.00 -20.95
N ILE A 126 2.21 -15.50 -21.92
CA ILE A 126 2.08 -16.90 -22.38
C ILE A 126 2.37 -17.88 -21.24
N GLU A 127 3.41 -17.61 -20.44
CA GLU A 127 3.75 -18.42 -19.26
C GLU A 127 2.60 -18.42 -18.25
N MET A 128 2.06 -17.25 -17.93
CA MET A 128 0.89 -17.11 -17.05
C MET A 128 -0.34 -17.86 -17.59
N LEU A 129 -0.64 -17.76 -18.89
CA LEU A 129 -1.78 -18.46 -19.50
C LEU A 129 -1.58 -19.98 -19.51
N LEU A 130 -0.37 -20.46 -19.77
CA LEU A 130 -0.04 -21.88 -19.69
C LEU A 130 -0.23 -22.40 -18.27
N GLU A 131 0.17 -21.61 -17.27
CA GLU A 131 -0.03 -21.94 -15.86
C GLU A 131 -1.50 -21.93 -15.46
N ALA A 132 -2.29 -20.96 -15.94
CA ALA A 132 -3.73 -20.96 -15.73
C ALA A 132 -4.40 -22.23 -16.28
N VAL A 133 -3.96 -22.74 -17.45
CA VAL A 133 -4.46 -24.02 -18.00
C VAL A 133 -4.08 -25.21 -17.12
N ARG A 134 -2.86 -25.24 -16.57
CA ARG A 134 -2.41 -26.30 -15.65
C ARG A 134 -3.20 -26.30 -14.34
N GLN A 135 -3.50 -25.12 -13.81
CA GLN A 135 -4.23 -24.92 -12.55
C GLN A 135 -5.76 -24.88 -12.72
N TRP A 136 -6.29 -25.58 -13.72
CA TRP A 136 -7.74 -25.74 -13.95
C TRP A 136 -8.47 -24.41 -14.22
N GLY A 137 -7.80 -23.48 -14.88
CA GLY A 137 -8.38 -22.24 -15.37
C GLY A 137 -8.33 -21.08 -14.38
N ALA A 138 -7.52 -21.14 -13.33
CA ALA A 138 -7.30 -20.01 -12.43
C ALA A 138 -5.81 -19.74 -12.23
N VAL A 139 -5.43 -18.47 -12.14
CA VAL A 139 -4.07 -18.07 -11.76
C VAL A 139 -4.15 -16.89 -10.80
N ASN A 140 -3.37 -16.93 -9.72
CA ASN A 140 -3.30 -15.81 -8.79
C ASN A 140 -2.39 -14.74 -9.35
N LEU A 141 -2.90 -13.51 -9.45
CA LEU A 141 -2.12 -12.32 -9.69
C LEU A 141 -1.89 -11.58 -8.38
N LYS A 142 -0.65 -11.11 -8.19
CA LYS A 142 -0.28 -10.18 -7.14
C LYS A 142 0.11 -8.86 -7.77
N VAL A 143 -0.46 -7.78 -7.26
CA VAL A 143 -0.05 -6.42 -7.59
C VAL A 143 0.43 -5.75 -6.31
N ASN A 144 1.65 -5.26 -6.34
CA ASN A 144 2.30 -4.62 -5.20
C ASN A 144 2.88 -3.28 -5.64
N GLY A 145 2.58 -2.21 -4.92
CA GLY A 145 3.02 -0.88 -5.30
C GLY A 145 2.73 0.20 -4.27
N SER A 146 2.77 1.45 -4.74
CA SER A 146 2.50 2.63 -3.94
C SER A 146 1.84 3.73 -4.76
N VAL A 147 0.95 4.48 -4.12
CA VAL A 147 0.34 5.70 -4.65
C VAL A 147 0.88 6.88 -3.87
N TRP A 148 1.39 7.90 -4.56
CA TRP A 148 1.82 9.14 -3.96
C TRP A 148 0.69 10.15 -4.02
N ILE A 149 0.21 10.54 -2.85
CA ILE A 149 -0.92 11.44 -2.67
C ILE A 149 -0.39 12.74 -2.07
N LYS A 150 -0.65 13.83 -2.77
CA LYS A 150 -0.29 15.18 -2.37
C LYS A 150 -1.45 15.84 -1.63
N ILE A 151 -1.18 16.31 -0.41
CA ILE A 151 -2.11 17.07 0.43
C ILE A 151 -1.42 18.39 0.77
N GLY A 152 -1.80 19.45 0.07
CA GLY A 152 -1.10 20.74 0.16
C GLY A 152 0.39 20.62 -0.23
N PRO A 153 1.35 20.99 0.65
CA PRO A 153 2.78 20.92 0.33
C PRO A 153 3.42 19.55 0.60
N VAL A 154 2.69 18.60 1.19
CA VAL A 154 3.21 17.28 1.58
C VAL A 154 2.77 16.23 0.57
N SER A 155 3.67 15.32 0.19
CA SER A 155 3.37 14.12 -0.60
C SER A 155 3.65 12.87 0.23
N ILE A 156 2.69 11.96 0.28
CA ILE A 156 2.72 10.75 1.11
C ILE A 156 2.57 9.54 0.19
N GLY A 157 3.50 8.59 0.29
CA GLY A 157 3.40 7.29 -0.38
C GLY A 157 2.55 6.34 0.43
N VAL A 158 1.42 5.90 -0.11
CA VAL A 158 0.54 4.89 0.47
C VAL A 158 0.81 3.56 -0.23
N PRO A 159 1.42 2.57 0.46
CA PRO A 159 1.65 1.27 -0.13
C PRO A 159 0.34 0.49 -0.25
N PHE A 160 0.25 -0.35 -1.27
CA PHE A 160 -0.85 -1.28 -1.45
C PHE A 160 -0.33 -2.62 -1.97
N GLU A 161 -0.95 -3.70 -1.52
CA GLU A 161 -0.74 -5.04 -2.05
C GLU A 161 -2.09 -5.72 -2.19
N THR A 162 -2.30 -6.42 -3.29
CA THR A 162 -3.53 -7.17 -3.52
C THR A 162 -3.22 -8.43 -4.31
N ILE A 163 -3.77 -9.55 -3.83
CA ILE A 163 -3.77 -10.83 -4.53
C ILE A 163 -5.20 -11.09 -5.01
N ARG A 164 -5.35 -11.43 -6.30
CA ARG A 164 -6.64 -11.75 -6.93
C ARG A 164 -6.46 -12.97 -7.84
N ALA A 165 -7.37 -13.91 -7.75
CA ALA A 165 -7.47 -14.98 -8.74
C ALA A 165 -8.07 -14.42 -10.03
N LEU A 166 -7.37 -14.57 -11.15
CA LEU A 166 -7.95 -14.42 -12.48
C LEU A 166 -8.47 -15.78 -12.92
N SER A 167 -9.78 -15.89 -13.14
CA SER A 167 -10.36 -17.05 -13.83
C SER A 167 -10.25 -16.85 -15.35
N ALA A 168 -9.80 -17.88 -16.05
CA ALA A 168 -9.78 -17.95 -17.50
C ALA A 168 -11.17 -18.24 -18.09
N TRP A 169 -12.18 -18.50 -17.26
CA TRP A 169 -13.56 -18.80 -17.65
C TRP A 169 -14.56 -17.97 -16.82
N PRO A 170 -15.67 -17.49 -17.43
CA PRO A 170 -16.79 -16.85 -16.73
C PRO A 170 -17.66 -17.87 -15.97
#